data_AF-A0AAD9DI57-F1
#
_entry.id   AF-A0AAD9DI57-F1
#
_cell.length_a   1.000
_cell.length_b   1.000
_cell.length_c   1.000
_cell.angle_alpha   90.00
_cell.angle_beta   90.00
_cell.angle_gamma   90.00
#
_symmetry.space_group_name_H-M   'P 1'
#
loop_
_entity.id
_entity.type
_entity.pdbx_description
1 polymer ?
#
loop_
_entity_poly.entity_id
_entity_poly.type
_entity_poly.pdbx_seq_one_letter_code
_entity_poly.pdbx_strand_id
1 'polypeptide(L)'
;MNYCVQLLGAAFIATFVVAFPVSSFSASRILHHTASPARIKSKLHQQRPQKDQVVIEEECLVPEENPNYNPDAKSLSGVRYGLVQKGIDELYPPKELSSRNAKSRTDGYWKYVERGEKPPLEFTYGEFDLFFFGELLDRAWEHYQSTSATDDVDVTDTKPWENKTFIDIGSGTGRLVISAAAMHPHWRTCRGLEILKGIHTESVSIADGCTVSLDEKNELDIQNENVKSILRIPQADTPSDNDERYIPLAPMHMIQGSFTNPYQYLADTDCAFVFSSCMNPGLLEQLSIAIGRQCRPGTIIITTEFPLFLTGHIDPLEDDESMPSGDYEIELLEKIDGWCWLMGGESTAYIHRVKSSLSNLYGGPKERPRLSLEEEAYQLVQLMEGEGLTDTKVFMRNVLNNMIFNDVPPEFLPELDDDEA
;
A
#
# COMPACT_ATOMS: atom_id res chain seq x y z
N MET A 1 57.46 14.50 -31.08
CA MET A 1 56.27 15.37 -31.13
C MET A 1 56.20 16.12 -29.82
N ASN A 2 56.40 17.44 -29.88
CA ASN A 2 56.47 18.35 -28.74
C ASN A 2 55.08 18.85 -28.35
N TYR A 3 55.03 19.43 -27.14
CA TYR A 3 54.00 20.26 -26.50
C TYR A 3 52.93 19.49 -25.72
N CYS A 4 52.48 19.92 -24.54
CA CYS A 4 52.97 20.89 -23.55
C CYS A 4 52.01 20.73 -22.36
N VAL A 5 52.51 20.58 -21.15
CA VAL A 5 51.70 20.56 -19.92
C VAL A 5 51.47 22.00 -19.50
N GLN A 6 50.21 22.43 -19.36
CA GLN A 6 49.85 23.65 -18.63
C GLN A 6 48.82 23.33 -17.55
N LEU A 7 49.29 23.37 -16.30
CA LEU A 7 48.51 23.68 -15.11
C LEU A 7 48.10 25.16 -15.14
N LEU A 8 46.86 25.47 -14.75
CA LEU A 8 46.46 26.47 -13.74
C LEU A 8 44.98 26.85 -13.93
N GLY A 9 44.21 26.77 -12.84
CA GLY A 9 42.82 27.26 -12.83
C GLY A 9 42.06 26.86 -11.58
N ALA A 10 42.58 27.19 -10.38
CA ALA A 10 41.82 27.08 -9.15
C ALA A 10 40.79 28.21 -9.09
N ALA A 11 39.50 27.88 -9.21
CA ALA A 11 38.40 28.79 -9.00
C ALA A 11 37.89 28.66 -7.55
N PHE A 12 37.93 29.77 -6.83
CA PHE A 12 37.30 29.97 -5.53
C PHE A 12 35.77 29.84 -5.67
N ILE A 13 35.17 28.85 -5.01
CA ILE A 13 33.72 28.84 -4.74
C ILE A 13 33.52 29.29 -3.30
N ALA A 14 32.93 30.47 -3.15
CA ALA A 14 32.50 31.01 -1.88
C ALA A 14 31.21 30.29 -1.43
N THR A 15 31.32 29.45 -0.40
CA THR A 15 30.16 28.83 0.25
C THR A 15 29.47 29.87 1.13
N PHE A 16 28.31 30.35 0.70
CA PHE A 16 27.38 31.07 1.57
C PHE A 16 26.63 30.05 2.43
N VAL A 17 27.01 29.95 3.70
CA VAL A 17 26.25 29.25 4.73
C VAL A 17 25.11 30.18 5.16
N VAL A 18 23.90 29.93 4.66
CA VAL A 18 22.68 30.54 5.18
C VAL A 18 22.22 29.70 6.36
N ALA A 19 22.47 30.20 7.58
CA ALA A 19 21.96 29.62 8.80
C ALA A 19 20.45 29.89 8.93
N PHE A 20 19.63 28.86 8.81
CA PHE A 20 18.23 28.91 9.21
C PHE A 20 18.11 28.52 10.69
N PRO A 21 17.30 29.23 11.50
CA PRO A 21 17.07 28.86 12.89
C PRO A 21 16.19 27.59 12.93
N VAL A 22 16.77 26.50 13.45
CA VAL A 22 16.04 25.28 13.79
C VAL A 22 15.19 25.59 15.02
N SER A 23 13.87 25.73 14.83
CA SER A 23 12.92 25.72 15.93
C SER A 23 12.81 24.30 16.47
N SER A 24 13.22 24.12 17.72
CA SER A 24 13.08 22.89 18.47
C SER A 24 11.60 22.51 18.63
N PHE A 25 11.17 21.45 17.96
CA PHE A 25 9.92 20.77 18.31
C PHE A 25 10.15 19.89 19.54
N SER A 26 9.63 20.34 20.68
CA SER A 26 9.55 19.56 21.90
C SER A 26 8.34 18.62 21.81
N ALA A 27 8.58 17.35 21.49
CA ALA A 27 7.62 16.28 21.76
C ALA A 27 7.50 16.10 23.29
N SER A 28 6.44 16.62 23.88
CA SER A 28 6.14 16.47 25.30
C SER A 28 4.77 15.83 25.50
N ARG A 29 4.79 14.77 26.33
CA ARG A 29 3.68 14.15 27.08
C ARG A 29 2.83 13.10 26.36
N ILE A 30 3.38 11.88 26.34
CA ILE A 30 2.56 10.68 26.54
C ILE A 30 2.25 10.59 28.04
N LEU A 31 0.98 10.73 28.41
CA LEU A 31 0.48 10.56 29.77
C LEU A 31 0.50 9.08 30.15
N HIS A 32 1.46 8.69 30.99
CA HIS A 32 1.41 7.42 31.72
C HIS A 32 0.34 7.52 32.83
N HIS A 33 -0.81 6.87 32.64
CA HIS A 33 -1.70 6.52 33.74
C HIS A 33 -1.03 5.43 34.59
N THR A 34 -0.45 5.83 35.71
CA THR A 34 0.03 4.93 36.77
C THR A 34 -1.04 4.83 37.84
N ALA A 35 -1.77 3.72 37.88
CA ALA A 35 -2.63 3.38 39.00
C ALA A 35 -1.79 2.76 40.13
N SER A 36 -1.86 3.36 41.32
CA SER A 36 -1.18 2.90 42.54
C SER A 36 -1.96 1.75 43.19
N PRO A 37 -1.30 0.70 43.74
CA PRO A 37 -2.01 -0.42 44.36
C PRO A 37 -2.39 -0.10 45.82
N ALA A 38 -3.69 -0.02 46.09
CA ALA A 38 -4.22 -0.01 47.44
C ALA A 38 -4.13 -1.42 48.06
N ARG A 39 -3.46 -1.48 49.21
CA ARG A 39 -3.19 -2.68 50.01
C ARG A 39 -4.45 -3.06 50.80
N ILE A 40 -5.19 -4.09 50.37
CA ILE A 40 -6.29 -4.66 51.15
C ILE A 40 -5.87 -6.02 51.72
N LYS A 41 -5.74 -6.08 53.05
CA LYS A 41 -5.69 -7.32 53.82
C LYS A 41 -7.12 -7.83 53.99
N SER A 42 -7.45 -9.01 53.49
CA SER A 42 -8.61 -9.75 53.98
C SER A 42 -8.38 -11.27 53.93
N LYS A 43 -9.07 -11.96 54.83
CA LYS A 43 -8.75 -13.26 55.40
C LYS A 43 -9.11 -14.42 54.47
N LEU A 44 -8.31 -15.46 54.55
CA LEU A 44 -8.57 -16.81 54.03
C LEU A 44 -9.99 -17.29 54.37
N HIS A 45 -10.79 -17.49 53.33
CA HIS A 45 -11.78 -18.56 53.29
C HIS A 45 -11.70 -19.22 51.92
N GLN A 46 -11.19 -20.45 51.89
CA GLN A 46 -11.17 -21.32 50.71
C GLN A 46 -12.61 -21.70 50.37
N GLN A 47 -13.22 -20.95 49.46
CA GLN A 47 -14.29 -21.46 48.61
C GLN A 47 -13.70 -21.57 47.20
N ARG A 48 -13.83 -22.75 46.59
CA ARG A 48 -13.47 -22.95 45.18
C ARG A 48 -14.25 -21.92 44.35
N PRO A 49 -13.58 -20.99 43.65
CA PRO A 49 -14.28 -20.10 42.76
C PRO A 49 -14.89 -20.97 41.66
N GLN A 50 -16.20 -20.84 41.45
CA GLN A 50 -16.79 -21.23 40.18
C GLN A 50 -15.96 -20.55 39.09
N LYS A 51 -15.56 -21.31 38.06
CA LYS A 51 -15.00 -20.73 36.83
C LYS A 51 -16.10 -19.89 36.22
N ASP A 52 -16.24 -18.67 36.70
CA ASP A 52 -16.92 -17.61 35.97
C ASP A 52 -16.13 -17.51 34.67
N GLN A 53 -16.79 -17.89 33.57
CA GLN A 53 -16.29 -17.59 32.23
C GLN A 53 -16.12 -16.07 32.23
N VAL A 54 -14.87 -15.62 32.37
CA VAL A 54 -14.50 -14.27 31.98
C VAL A 54 -14.78 -14.23 30.49
N VAL A 55 -15.98 -13.79 30.14
CA VAL A 55 -16.27 -13.28 28.81
C VAL A 55 -15.34 -12.09 28.72
N ILE A 56 -14.18 -12.32 28.11
CA ILE A 56 -13.36 -11.22 27.63
C ILE A 56 -14.27 -10.60 26.58
N GLU A 57 -14.95 -9.51 26.95
CA GLU A 57 -15.60 -8.64 25.99
C GLU A 57 -14.46 -8.21 25.06
N GLU A 58 -14.38 -8.89 23.91
CA GLU A 58 -13.46 -8.53 22.85
C GLU A 58 -13.79 -7.07 22.54
N GLU A 59 -12.88 -6.16 22.84
CA GLU A 59 -13.01 -4.74 22.48
C GLU A 59 -13.14 -4.69 20.96
N CYS A 60 -14.39 -4.74 20.50
CA CYS A 60 -14.72 -4.58 19.11
C CYS A 60 -14.37 -3.12 18.78
N LEU A 61 -13.40 -2.94 17.88
CA LEU A 61 -13.11 -1.63 17.33
C LEU A 61 -14.34 -1.19 16.54
N VAL A 62 -15.21 -0.41 17.16
CA VAL A 62 -16.39 0.16 16.52
C VAL A 62 -15.99 1.51 15.95
N PRO A 63 -16.16 1.76 14.64
CA PRO A 63 -15.91 3.07 14.06
C PRO A 63 -16.72 4.15 14.76
N GLU A 64 -16.06 5.23 15.16
CA GLU A 64 -16.73 6.43 15.67
C GLU A 64 -17.33 7.23 14.51
N GLU A 65 -18.54 7.75 14.70
CA GLU A 65 -19.18 8.59 13.70
C GLU A 65 -18.39 9.88 13.49
N ASN A 66 -18.07 10.19 12.24
CA ASN A 66 -17.40 11.43 11.87
C ASN A 66 -18.31 12.62 12.20
N PRO A 67 -17.89 13.57 13.07
CA PRO A 67 -18.73 14.71 13.46
C PRO A 67 -19.02 15.67 12.29
N ASN A 68 -18.21 15.62 11.23
CA ASN A 68 -18.36 16.41 10.01
C ASN A 68 -19.04 15.63 8.88
N TYR A 69 -19.67 14.50 9.19
CA TYR A 69 -20.32 13.63 8.23
C TYR A 69 -21.43 14.36 7.47
N ASN A 70 -21.27 14.49 6.14
CA ASN A 70 -22.33 14.90 5.24
C ASN A 70 -22.70 13.74 4.30
N PRO A 71 -23.82 13.03 4.52
CA PRO A 71 -24.22 11.88 3.70
C PRO A 71 -24.52 12.26 2.25
N ASP A 72 -24.88 13.53 2.02
CA ASP A 72 -25.26 14.05 0.71
C ASP A 72 -24.08 14.61 -0.08
N ALA A 73 -22.88 14.62 0.51
CA ALA A 73 -21.65 14.95 -0.22
C ALA A 73 -21.46 14.00 -1.39
N LYS A 74 -21.03 14.55 -2.52
CA LYS A 74 -20.83 13.84 -3.78
C LYS A 74 -19.38 13.97 -4.23
N SER A 75 -18.86 12.87 -4.77
CA SER A 75 -17.63 12.89 -5.55
C SER A 75 -17.73 13.84 -6.75
N LEU A 76 -16.58 14.20 -7.35
CA LEU A 76 -16.55 14.92 -8.63
C LEU A 76 -17.27 14.18 -9.78
N SER A 77 -17.51 12.88 -9.65
CA SER A 77 -18.31 12.10 -10.61
C SER A 77 -19.83 12.19 -10.38
N GLY A 78 -20.25 12.80 -9.27
CA GLY A 78 -21.65 12.93 -8.86
C GLY A 78 -22.17 11.80 -7.96
N VAL A 79 -21.35 10.79 -7.64
CA VAL A 79 -21.72 9.68 -6.76
C VAL A 79 -21.68 10.12 -5.29
N ARG A 80 -22.75 9.87 -4.54
CA ARG A 80 -22.87 10.20 -3.11
C ARG A 80 -21.97 9.31 -2.25
N TYR A 81 -21.14 9.90 -1.40
CA TYR A 81 -20.27 9.14 -0.49
C TYR A 81 -21.09 8.27 0.49
N GLY A 82 -22.24 8.77 0.95
CA GLY A 82 -23.13 8.01 1.84
C GLY A 82 -23.62 6.68 1.24
N LEU A 83 -23.82 6.61 -0.09
CA LEU A 83 -24.19 5.36 -0.75
C LEU A 83 -22.99 4.41 -0.87
N VAL A 84 -21.81 4.95 -1.21
CA VAL A 84 -20.59 4.15 -1.28
C VAL A 84 -20.30 3.52 0.09
N GLN A 85 -20.37 4.31 1.16
CA GLN A 85 -20.19 3.82 2.53
C GLN A 85 -21.15 2.66 2.86
N LYS A 86 -22.45 2.80 2.56
CA LYS A 86 -23.44 1.74 2.80
C LYS A 86 -23.11 0.44 2.06
N GLY A 87 -22.76 0.53 0.78
CA GLY A 87 -22.37 -0.65 0.01
C GLY A 87 -21.06 -1.26 0.50
N ILE A 88 -20.11 -0.43 0.93
CA ILE A 88 -18.85 -0.87 1.52
C ILE A 88 -19.08 -1.53 2.88
N ASP A 89 -19.97 -1.03 3.72
CA ASP A 89 -20.28 -1.65 5.02
C ASP A 89 -20.95 -3.02 4.87
N GLU A 90 -21.68 -3.24 3.77
CA GLU A 90 -22.20 -4.57 3.44
C GLU A 90 -21.08 -5.54 3.04
N LEU A 91 -20.11 -5.07 2.23
CA LEU A 91 -18.95 -5.89 1.81
C LEU A 91 -17.91 -6.07 2.93
N TYR A 92 -17.78 -5.08 3.80
CA TYR A 92 -16.81 -5.01 4.89
C TYR A 92 -17.54 -4.66 6.20
N PRO A 93 -18.31 -5.60 6.78
CA PRO A 93 -19.05 -5.31 8.00
C PRO A 93 -18.12 -4.74 9.08
N PRO A 94 -18.47 -3.61 9.72
CA PRO A 94 -17.62 -2.99 10.75
C PRO A 94 -17.27 -3.95 11.89
N LYS A 95 -18.23 -4.81 12.28
CA LYS A 95 -18.06 -5.85 13.29
C LYS A 95 -16.99 -6.91 12.95
N GLU A 96 -16.58 -7.01 11.69
CA GLU A 96 -15.58 -7.98 11.22
C GLU A 96 -14.17 -7.39 11.12
N LEU A 97 -13.97 -6.13 11.49
CA LEU A 97 -12.66 -5.47 11.48
C LEU A 97 -11.61 -6.25 12.28
N SER A 98 -11.96 -6.75 13.46
CA SER A 98 -11.06 -7.57 14.27
C SER A 98 -10.60 -8.84 13.56
N SER A 99 -11.48 -9.46 12.75
CA SER A 99 -11.15 -10.63 11.93
C SER A 99 -10.15 -10.28 10.81
N ARG A 100 -10.39 -9.16 10.11
CA ARG A 100 -9.47 -8.65 9.07
C ARG A 100 -8.09 -8.31 9.65
N ASN A 101 -8.05 -7.66 10.81
CA ASN A 101 -6.81 -7.41 11.56
C ASN A 101 -6.08 -8.70 11.94
N ALA A 102 -6.81 -9.72 12.42
CA ALA A 102 -6.24 -11.00 12.80
C ALA A 102 -5.62 -11.74 11.60
N LYS A 103 -6.20 -11.61 10.42
CA LYS A 103 -5.65 -12.22 9.20
C LYS A 103 -4.33 -11.59 8.79
N SER A 104 -4.20 -10.26 8.87
CA SER A 104 -2.93 -9.58 8.60
C SER A 104 -1.84 -10.03 9.57
N ARG A 105 -2.20 -10.23 10.85
CA ARG A 105 -1.29 -10.80 11.85
C ARG A 105 -0.87 -12.23 11.51
N THR A 106 -1.79 -13.05 11.03
CA THR A 106 -1.49 -14.44 10.66
C THR A 106 -0.50 -14.50 9.49
N ASP A 107 -0.69 -13.66 8.48
CA ASP A 107 0.18 -13.64 7.29
C ASP A 107 1.54 -12.96 7.52
N GLY A 108 1.53 -11.80 8.19
CA GLY A 108 2.70 -10.93 8.32
C GLY A 108 3.42 -11.04 9.66
N TYR A 109 2.69 -11.14 10.78
CA TYR A 109 3.26 -10.96 12.12
C TYR A 109 3.78 -12.25 12.73
N TRP A 110 3.04 -13.34 12.54
CA TRP A 110 3.21 -14.54 13.35
C TRP A 110 4.60 -15.16 13.21
N LYS A 111 5.19 -15.09 12.01
CA LYS A 111 6.56 -15.55 11.73
C LYS A 111 7.64 -14.84 12.58
N TYR A 112 7.42 -13.58 12.95
CA TYR A 112 8.33 -12.83 13.82
C TYR A 112 8.08 -13.17 15.29
N VAL A 113 6.81 -13.23 15.68
CA VAL A 113 6.40 -13.57 17.05
C VAL A 113 6.88 -14.98 17.44
N GLU A 114 6.79 -15.96 16.54
CA GLU A 114 7.29 -17.32 16.74
C GLU A 114 8.81 -17.37 16.99
N ARG A 115 9.57 -16.40 16.44
CA ARG A 115 11.01 -16.24 16.67
C ARG A 115 11.35 -15.38 17.89
N GLY A 116 10.36 -14.81 18.57
CA GLY A 116 10.57 -13.85 19.66
C GLY A 116 11.05 -12.47 19.18
N GLU A 117 10.84 -12.15 17.90
CA GLU A 117 11.18 -10.87 17.29
C GLU A 117 9.99 -9.90 17.36
N LYS A 118 10.29 -8.59 17.34
CA LYS A 118 9.25 -7.57 17.20
C LYS A 118 8.80 -7.54 15.73
N PRO A 119 7.50 -7.75 15.43
CA PRO A 119 7.01 -7.70 14.06
C PRO A 119 7.16 -6.30 13.46
N PRO A 120 7.50 -6.19 12.17
CA PRO A 120 7.54 -4.90 11.46
C PRO A 120 6.16 -4.23 11.46
N LEU A 121 6.12 -2.92 11.71
CA LEU A 121 4.87 -2.17 11.84
C LEU A 121 4.16 -2.01 10.49
N GLU A 122 4.90 -2.03 9.39
CA GLU A 122 4.39 -1.90 8.03
C GLU A 122 3.46 -3.05 7.60
N PHE A 123 3.41 -4.15 8.34
CA PHE A 123 2.43 -5.21 8.10
C PHE A 123 1.10 -4.97 8.80
N THR A 124 0.99 -3.92 9.64
CA THR A 124 -0.25 -3.60 10.37
C THR A 124 -1.36 -3.30 9.37
N TYR A 125 -2.46 -4.03 9.45
CA TYR A 125 -3.67 -3.64 8.75
C TYR A 125 -4.35 -2.48 9.47
N GLY A 126 -4.77 -1.48 8.69
CA GLY A 126 -5.60 -0.38 9.15
C GLY A 126 -6.62 -0.02 8.08
N GLU A 127 -7.80 0.43 8.50
CA GLU A 127 -8.81 1.02 7.63
C GLU A 127 -8.78 2.54 7.71
N PHE A 128 -8.94 3.20 6.57
CA PHE A 128 -9.02 4.66 6.50
C PHE A 128 -10.47 5.13 6.41
N ASP A 129 -10.75 6.34 6.91
CA ASP A 129 -12.08 6.93 6.83
C ASP A 129 -12.47 7.20 5.37
N LEU A 130 -13.68 6.76 4.99
CA LEU A 130 -14.11 6.77 3.60
C LEU A 130 -14.46 8.18 3.10
N PHE A 131 -15.00 9.02 3.98
CA PHE A 131 -15.42 10.37 3.62
C PHE A 131 -14.19 11.24 3.43
N PHE A 132 -13.25 11.14 4.36
CA PHE A 132 -11.99 11.84 4.23
C PHE A 132 -11.22 11.33 2.99
N PHE A 133 -11.20 10.02 2.74
CA PHE A 133 -10.64 9.48 1.50
C PHE A 133 -11.27 10.07 0.24
N GLY A 134 -12.61 10.13 0.17
CA GLY A 134 -13.33 10.71 -0.97
C GLY A 134 -12.98 12.18 -1.20
N GLU A 135 -12.91 12.97 -0.12
CA GLU A 135 -12.49 14.37 -0.18
C GLU A 135 -11.06 14.50 -0.73
N LEU A 136 -10.13 13.68 -0.26
CA LEU A 136 -8.74 13.69 -0.72
C LEU A 136 -8.62 13.37 -2.21
N LEU A 137 -9.41 12.42 -2.72
CA LEU A 137 -9.45 12.11 -4.15
C LEU A 137 -9.96 13.29 -4.97
N ASP A 138 -11.01 13.96 -4.52
CA ASP A 138 -11.56 15.11 -5.24
C ASP A 138 -10.59 16.31 -5.22
N ARG A 139 -9.96 16.59 -4.07
CA ARG A 139 -8.92 17.63 -3.95
C ARG A 139 -7.71 17.34 -4.83
N ALA A 140 -7.26 16.09 -4.90
CA ALA A 140 -6.16 15.69 -5.79
C ALA A 140 -6.43 16.07 -7.26
N TRP A 141 -7.68 16.04 -7.71
CA TRP A 141 -8.04 16.39 -9.08
C TRP A 141 -8.15 17.89 -9.36
N GLU A 142 -8.46 18.70 -8.35
CA GLU A 142 -8.39 20.17 -8.48
C GLU A 142 -6.98 20.60 -8.86
N HIS A 143 -5.96 19.98 -8.25
CA HIS A 143 -4.56 20.19 -8.60
C HIS A 143 -4.20 19.69 -9.99
N TYR A 144 -4.90 18.69 -10.54
CA TYR A 144 -4.61 18.22 -11.90
C TYR A 144 -4.96 19.28 -12.96
N GLN A 145 -6.03 20.06 -12.73
CA GLN A 145 -6.53 21.08 -13.67
C GLN A 145 -5.63 22.31 -13.78
N SER A 146 -4.99 22.72 -12.67
CA SER A 146 -4.23 23.96 -12.62
C SER A 146 -3.00 23.99 -13.54
N THR A 147 -2.53 22.82 -13.98
CA THR A 147 -1.27 22.67 -14.72
C THR A 147 -1.45 22.77 -16.25
N SER A 148 -2.67 22.51 -16.75
CA SER A 148 -2.96 22.47 -18.19
C SER A 148 -3.38 23.82 -18.79
N ALA A 149 -3.47 24.87 -17.98
CA ALA A 149 -4.04 26.17 -18.37
C ALA A 149 -3.07 27.09 -19.14
N THR A 150 -1.90 26.61 -19.59
CA THR A 150 -0.89 27.45 -20.26
C THR A 150 -0.89 27.38 -21.79
N ASP A 151 -1.70 26.53 -22.42
CA ASP A 151 -1.80 26.47 -23.88
C ASP A 151 -3.26 26.58 -24.33
N ASP A 152 -3.52 27.38 -25.36
CA ASP A 152 -4.81 27.76 -26.00
C ASP A 152 -5.66 26.58 -26.55
N VAL A 153 -5.59 25.40 -25.95
CA VAL A 153 -6.44 24.25 -26.30
C VAL A 153 -7.82 24.49 -25.69
N ASP A 154 -8.84 24.54 -26.53
CA ASP A 154 -10.25 24.69 -26.18
C ASP A 154 -10.69 23.63 -25.14
N VAL A 155 -10.55 23.96 -23.84
CA VAL A 155 -10.85 23.10 -22.67
C VAL A 155 -12.36 23.07 -22.43
N THR A 156 -13.15 22.65 -23.42
CA THR A 156 -14.62 22.76 -23.33
C THR A 156 -15.36 21.45 -23.07
N ASP A 157 -14.71 20.29 -22.90
CA ASP A 157 -15.49 19.06 -22.62
C ASP A 157 -14.79 17.90 -21.87
N THR A 158 -13.52 18.01 -21.49
CA THR A 158 -12.83 16.89 -20.83
C THR A 158 -12.85 17.03 -19.31
N LYS A 159 -13.67 16.21 -18.64
CA LYS A 159 -13.59 16.03 -17.19
C LYS A 159 -12.21 15.46 -16.86
N PRO A 160 -11.38 16.17 -16.08
CA PRO A 160 -9.96 15.85 -15.89
C PRO A 160 -9.73 14.54 -15.11
N TRP A 161 -10.76 14.08 -14.39
CA TRP A 161 -10.73 12.85 -13.61
C TRP A 161 -11.16 11.62 -14.43
N GLU A 162 -11.76 11.77 -15.63
CA GLU A 162 -12.18 10.62 -16.44
C GLU A 162 -10.98 9.89 -17.07
N ASN A 163 -11.11 8.57 -17.28
CA ASN A 163 -10.09 7.72 -17.91
C ASN A 163 -8.71 7.74 -17.19
N LYS A 164 -8.71 7.97 -15.88
CA LYS A 164 -7.52 7.93 -15.01
C LYS A 164 -7.28 6.56 -14.40
N THR A 165 -6.03 6.28 -14.06
CA THR A 165 -5.61 5.09 -13.31
C THR A 165 -5.28 5.45 -11.89
N PHE A 166 -5.99 4.81 -10.97
CA PHE A 166 -5.77 4.91 -9.53
C PHE A 166 -5.07 3.65 -9.01
N ILE A 167 -4.24 3.82 -7.98
CA ILE A 167 -3.69 2.71 -7.19
C ILE A 167 -3.71 3.02 -5.70
N ASP A 168 -4.10 2.03 -4.91
CA ASP A 168 -3.92 2.01 -3.46
C ASP A 168 -2.71 1.13 -3.13
N ILE A 169 -1.67 1.70 -2.52
CA ILE A 169 -0.40 1.02 -2.19
C ILE A 169 -0.45 0.59 -0.72
N GLY A 170 -0.38 -0.73 -0.50
CA GLY A 170 -0.73 -1.32 0.79
C GLY A 170 -2.25 -1.44 0.93
N SER A 171 -2.92 -1.93 -0.13
CA SER A 171 -4.38 -1.86 -0.26
C SER A 171 -5.16 -2.72 0.73
N GLY A 172 -4.48 -3.59 1.49
CA GLY A 172 -5.11 -4.52 2.39
C GLY A 172 -6.10 -5.42 1.63
N THR A 173 -7.31 -5.52 2.16
CA THR A 173 -8.40 -6.30 1.56
C THR A 173 -9.08 -5.59 0.39
N GLY A 174 -8.59 -4.42 -0.05
CA GLY A 174 -9.10 -3.71 -1.22
C GLY A 174 -10.28 -2.75 -0.94
N ARG A 175 -10.55 -2.43 0.34
CA ARG A 175 -11.68 -1.57 0.73
C ARG A 175 -11.67 -0.22 0.02
N LEU A 176 -10.53 0.48 0.03
CA LEU A 176 -10.42 1.80 -0.63
C LEU A 176 -10.38 1.69 -2.16
N VAL A 177 -9.82 0.61 -2.70
CA VAL A 177 -9.83 0.34 -4.16
C VAL A 177 -11.27 0.24 -4.69
N ILE A 178 -12.12 -0.56 -4.03
CA ILE A 178 -13.54 -0.71 -4.41
C ILE A 178 -14.28 0.61 -4.22
N SER A 179 -13.98 1.32 -3.13
CA SER A 179 -14.60 2.61 -2.85
C SER A 179 -14.25 3.66 -3.91
N ALA A 180 -12.99 3.75 -4.31
CA ALA A 180 -12.57 4.66 -5.38
C ALA A 180 -13.21 4.29 -6.72
N ALA A 181 -13.30 2.99 -7.03
CA ALA A 181 -13.98 2.49 -8.22
C ALA A 181 -15.48 2.85 -8.24
N ALA A 182 -16.14 2.86 -7.08
CA ALA A 182 -17.54 3.27 -6.92
C ALA A 182 -17.70 4.80 -6.98
N MET A 183 -16.80 5.54 -6.36
CA MET A 183 -16.81 7.01 -6.37
C MET A 183 -16.50 7.58 -7.75
N HIS A 184 -15.75 6.86 -8.59
CA HIS A 184 -15.39 7.31 -9.94
C HIS A 184 -15.53 6.18 -10.98
N PRO A 185 -16.77 5.81 -11.36
CA PRO A 185 -17.03 4.66 -12.25
C PRO A 185 -16.44 4.81 -13.66
N HIS A 186 -16.10 6.03 -14.08
CA HIS A 186 -15.51 6.33 -15.40
C HIS A 186 -13.98 6.41 -15.38
N TRP A 187 -13.32 5.97 -14.31
CA TRP A 187 -11.88 5.75 -14.33
C TRP A 187 -11.50 4.60 -15.26
N ARG A 188 -10.28 4.66 -15.80
CA ARG A 188 -9.73 3.60 -16.65
C ARG A 188 -9.60 2.31 -15.86
N THR A 189 -9.03 2.40 -14.66
CA THR A 189 -8.93 1.28 -13.72
C THR A 189 -8.53 1.75 -12.32
N CYS A 190 -8.95 0.99 -11.30
CA CYS A 190 -8.49 1.07 -9.92
C CYS A 190 -7.65 -0.16 -9.59
N ARG A 191 -6.50 0.04 -8.93
CA ARG A 191 -5.60 -1.05 -8.56
C ARG A 191 -5.38 -1.10 -7.06
N GLY A 192 -5.23 -2.29 -6.52
CA GLY A 192 -4.72 -2.51 -5.16
C GLY A 192 -3.39 -3.23 -5.22
N LEU A 193 -2.36 -2.72 -4.55
CA LEU A 193 -1.07 -3.40 -4.39
C LEU A 193 -0.92 -3.87 -2.93
N GLU A 194 -0.85 -5.17 -2.73
CA GLU A 194 -0.75 -5.79 -1.40
C GLU A 194 0.39 -6.81 -1.35
N ILE A 195 1.21 -6.75 -0.31
CA ILE A 195 2.38 -7.61 -0.15
C ILE A 195 2.03 -8.96 0.50
N LEU A 196 1.07 -8.97 1.42
CA LEU A 196 0.64 -10.14 2.17
C LEU A 196 -0.29 -11.01 1.33
N LYS A 197 0.16 -12.23 1.03
CA LYS A 197 -0.54 -13.15 0.12
C LYS A 197 -1.98 -13.47 0.53
N GLY A 198 -2.25 -13.77 1.79
CA GLY A 198 -3.59 -14.15 2.24
C GLY A 198 -4.55 -12.97 2.31
N ILE A 199 -4.06 -11.77 2.65
CA ILE A 199 -4.81 -10.51 2.52
C ILE A 199 -5.11 -10.21 1.05
N HIS A 200 -4.11 -10.30 0.17
CA HIS A 200 -4.32 -10.16 -1.27
C HIS A 200 -5.37 -11.15 -1.80
N THR A 201 -5.28 -12.42 -1.39
CA THR A 201 -6.26 -13.46 -1.81
C THR A 201 -7.68 -13.09 -1.39
N GLU A 202 -7.84 -12.49 -0.21
CA GLU A 202 -9.14 -11.96 0.23
C GLU A 202 -9.61 -10.80 -0.62
N SER A 203 -8.72 -9.86 -0.94
CA SER A 203 -9.07 -8.70 -1.77
C SER A 203 -9.58 -9.11 -3.15
N VAL A 204 -8.98 -10.15 -3.74
CA VAL A 204 -9.43 -10.74 -5.01
C VAL A 204 -10.82 -11.33 -4.82
N SER A 205 -11.02 -12.14 -3.78
CA SER A 205 -12.32 -12.77 -3.51
C SER A 205 -13.45 -11.75 -3.31
N ILE A 206 -13.18 -10.64 -2.62
CA ILE A 206 -14.19 -9.58 -2.39
C ILE A 206 -14.46 -8.80 -3.69
N ALA A 207 -13.42 -8.46 -4.45
CA ALA A 207 -13.56 -7.79 -5.73
C ALA A 207 -14.34 -8.65 -6.74
N ASP A 208 -14.08 -9.96 -6.79
CA ASP A 208 -14.82 -10.92 -7.62
C ASP A 208 -16.29 -11.01 -7.21
N GLY A 209 -16.59 -10.89 -5.91
CA GLY A 209 -17.96 -10.81 -5.40
C GLY A 209 -18.74 -9.58 -5.89
N CYS A 210 -18.05 -8.56 -6.38
CA CYS A 210 -18.67 -7.38 -6.99
C CYS A 210 -19.01 -7.58 -8.48
N THR A 211 -18.57 -8.66 -9.12
CA THR A 211 -18.92 -8.97 -10.51
C THR A 211 -20.41 -9.30 -10.64
N VAL A 212 -21.01 -8.95 -11.78
CA VAL A 212 -22.43 -9.21 -12.07
C VAL A 212 -22.59 -10.23 -13.18
N SER A 213 -23.44 -11.21 -12.94
CA SER A 213 -23.85 -12.18 -13.96
C SER A 213 -24.82 -11.54 -14.96
N LEU A 214 -25.02 -12.18 -16.12
CA LEU A 214 -26.00 -11.69 -17.11
C LEU A 214 -27.43 -11.72 -16.56
N ASP A 215 -27.77 -12.73 -15.75
CA ASP A 215 -29.08 -12.86 -15.13
C ASP A 215 -29.32 -11.73 -14.12
N GLU A 216 -28.33 -11.44 -13.27
CA GLU A 216 -28.40 -10.34 -12.30
C GLU A 216 -28.50 -8.98 -13.00
N LYS A 217 -27.80 -8.77 -14.13
CA LYS A 217 -27.97 -7.55 -14.94
C LYS A 217 -29.41 -7.36 -15.40
N ASN A 218 -30.09 -8.42 -15.81
CA ASN A 218 -31.49 -8.35 -16.23
C ASN A 218 -32.42 -8.05 -15.04
N GLU A 219 -32.16 -8.64 -13.87
CA GLU A 219 -32.94 -8.39 -12.65
C GLU A 219 -32.80 -6.96 -12.13
N LEU A 220 -31.61 -6.36 -12.28
CA LEU A 220 -31.29 -5.00 -11.86
C LEU A 220 -31.51 -3.95 -12.96
N ASP A 221 -32.06 -4.35 -14.11
CA ASP A 221 -32.31 -3.48 -15.28
C ASP A 221 -31.05 -2.71 -15.75
N ILE A 222 -29.89 -3.36 -15.71
CA ILE A 222 -28.61 -2.77 -16.11
C ILE A 222 -28.50 -2.75 -17.64
N GLN A 223 -28.90 -1.65 -18.25
CA GLN A 223 -28.88 -1.48 -19.71
C GLN A 223 -27.47 -1.29 -20.31
N ASN A 224 -26.49 -0.89 -19.49
CA ASN A 224 -25.12 -0.65 -19.97
C ASN A 224 -24.29 -1.94 -19.97
N GLU A 225 -24.06 -2.50 -21.15
CA GLU A 225 -23.28 -3.72 -21.34
C GLU A 225 -21.84 -3.63 -20.80
N ASN A 226 -21.27 -2.42 -20.74
CA ASN A 226 -19.90 -2.19 -20.26
C ASN A 226 -19.77 -2.32 -18.74
N VAL A 227 -20.86 -2.29 -17.99
CA VAL A 227 -20.83 -2.49 -16.53
C VAL A 227 -20.54 -3.96 -16.24
N LYS A 228 -19.36 -4.27 -15.73
CA LYS A 228 -18.95 -5.65 -15.38
C LYS A 228 -19.07 -5.95 -13.89
N SER A 229 -18.98 -4.92 -13.06
CA SER A 229 -19.02 -5.01 -11.61
C SER A 229 -19.84 -3.86 -11.03
N ILE A 230 -20.50 -4.12 -9.90
CA ILE A 230 -21.31 -3.16 -9.16
C ILE A 230 -21.02 -3.24 -7.66
N LEU A 231 -21.23 -2.14 -6.96
CA LEU A 231 -21.40 -2.10 -5.52
C LEU A 231 -22.89 -2.16 -5.20
N ARG A 232 -23.33 -3.17 -4.46
CA ARG A 232 -24.74 -3.38 -4.09
C ARG A 232 -25.10 -2.50 -2.91
N ILE A 233 -26.28 -1.86 -2.95
CA ILE A 233 -26.78 -1.00 -1.87
C ILE A 233 -27.93 -1.72 -1.14
N PRO A 234 -27.88 -1.87 0.20
CA PRO A 234 -28.94 -2.52 0.96
C PRO A 234 -30.33 -1.86 0.76
N GLN A 235 -31.37 -2.67 0.54
CA GLN A 235 -32.74 -2.18 0.30
C GLN A 235 -33.35 -1.42 1.48
N ALA A 236 -32.96 -1.75 2.72
CA ALA A 236 -33.46 -1.04 3.91
C ALA A 236 -33.08 0.45 3.89
N ASP A 237 -32.08 0.81 3.09
CA ASP A 237 -31.40 2.09 3.10
C ASP A 237 -31.59 2.89 1.81
N THR A 238 -32.33 2.36 0.84
CA THR A 238 -32.71 3.09 -0.38
C THR A 238 -33.86 4.05 -0.06
N PRO A 239 -33.74 5.35 -0.37
CA PRO A 239 -34.87 6.28 -0.27
C PRO A 239 -36.04 5.73 -1.08
N SER A 240 -37.27 5.78 -0.54
CA SER A 240 -38.47 5.21 -1.18
C SER A 240 -38.73 5.69 -2.61
N ASP A 241 -38.09 6.79 -2.99
CA ASP A 241 -38.29 7.50 -4.24
C ASP A 241 -37.12 7.33 -5.24
N ASN A 242 -36.02 6.64 -4.87
CA ASN A 242 -34.86 6.42 -5.74
C ASN A 242 -34.52 4.93 -5.91
N ASP A 243 -34.54 4.46 -7.16
CA ASP A 243 -34.17 3.11 -7.60
C ASP A 243 -32.65 2.83 -7.58
N GLU A 244 -31.84 3.57 -6.80
CA GLU A 244 -30.39 3.39 -6.74
C GLU A 244 -30.01 2.15 -5.90
N ARG A 245 -30.29 0.96 -6.45
CA ARG A 245 -29.98 -0.35 -5.84
C ARG A 245 -28.50 -0.73 -5.95
N TYR A 246 -27.77 -0.05 -6.82
CA TYR A 246 -26.36 -0.34 -7.08
C TYR A 246 -25.60 0.88 -7.59
N ILE A 247 -24.27 0.82 -7.50
CA ILE A 247 -23.34 1.79 -8.10
C ILE A 247 -22.43 1.01 -9.08
N PRO A 248 -22.31 1.39 -10.36
CA PRO A 248 -21.33 0.80 -11.25
C PRO A 248 -19.91 0.98 -10.70
N LEU A 249 -19.04 -0.01 -10.88
CA LEU A 249 -17.63 0.10 -10.50
C LEU A 249 -16.75 0.30 -11.74
N ALA A 250 -15.74 1.17 -11.61
CA ALA A 250 -14.63 1.19 -12.56
C ALA A 250 -13.90 -0.18 -12.56
N PRO A 251 -13.20 -0.57 -13.64
CA PRO A 251 -12.45 -1.83 -13.67
C PRO A 251 -11.42 -1.93 -12.55
N MET A 252 -11.38 -3.05 -11.83
CA MET A 252 -10.49 -3.25 -10.68
C MET A 252 -9.45 -4.34 -10.93
N HIS A 253 -8.23 -4.14 -10.42
CA HIS A 253 -7.17 -5.16 -10.42
C HIS A 253 -6.46 -5.20 -9.05
N MET A 254 -6.57 -6.33 -8.37
CA MET A 254 -5.79 -6.59 -7.15
C MET A 254 -4.47 -7.26 -7.55
N ILE A 255 -3.36 -6.76 -7.03
CA ILE A 255 -2.01 -7.20 -7.39
C ILE A 255 -1.29 -7.63 -6.11
N GLN A 256 -0.74 -8.85 -6.11
CA GLN A 256 0.20 -9.26 -5.08
C GLN A 256 1.59 -8.75 -5.44
N GLY A 257 2.17 -7.88 -4.62
CA GLY A 257 3.49 -7.33 -4.90
C GLY A 257 3.97 -6.34 -3.85
N SER A 258 5.09 -5.70 -4.14
CA SER A 258 5.66 -4.66 -3.28
C SER A 258 6.15 -3.51 -4.14
N PHE A 259 5.91 -2.28 -3.71
CA PHE A 259 6.50 -1.10 -4.36
C PHE A 259 8.02 -1.03 -4.18
N THR A 260 8.56 -1.75 -3.18
CA THR A 260 10.02 -1.88 -2.97
C THR A 260 10.67 -2.80 -4.01
N ASN A 261 9.87 -3.64 -4.70
CA ASN A 261 10.35 -4.40 -5.85
C ASN A 261 10.43 -3.45 -7.05
N PRO A 262 11.62 -3.14 -7.58
CA PRO A 262 11.76 -2.18 -8.66
C PRO A 262 11.09 -2.62 -9.97
N TYR A 263 10.77 -3.90 -10.12
CA TYR A 263 10.05 -4.47 -11.27
C TYR A 263 8.53 -4.40 -11.12
N GLN A 264 8.01 -4.03 -9.96
CA GLN A 264 6.57 -3.81 -9.77
C GLN A 264 6.17 -2.53 -10.49
N TYR A 265 5.44 -2.68 -11.59
CA TYR A 265 5.12 -1.57 -12.49
C TYR A 265 4.10 -0.58 -11.90
N LEU A 266 4.48 0.69 -11.85
CA LEU A 266 3.68 1.81 -11.32
C LEU A 266 3.54 2.99 -12.31
N ALA A 267 4.26 2.98 -13.44
CA ALA A 267 4.47 4.16 -14.29
C ALA A 267 3.24 4.68 -15.07
N ASP A 268 2.14 3.92 -15.09
CA ASP A 268 0.86 4.31 -15.69
C ASP A 268 -0.15 4.87 -14.67
N THR A 269 0.27 5.07 -13.42
CA THR A 269 -0.53 5.66 -12.34
C THR A 269 -0.72 7.17 -12.55
N ASP A 270 -1.96 7.62 -12.49
CA ASP A 270 -2.30 9.04 -12.48
C ASP A 270 -2.48 9.57 -11.04
N CYS A 271 -3.04 8.75 -10.14
CA CYS A 271 -3.16 9.04 -8.71
C CYS A 271 -2.87 7.79 -7.86
N ALA A 272 -2.06 7.95 -6.83
CA ALA A 272 -1.82 6.92 -5.82
C ALA A 272 -2.28 7.37 -4.45
N PHE A 273 -2.87 6.45 -3.68
CA PHE A 273 -3.10 6.59 -2.25
C PHE A 273 -2.20 5.64 -1.47
N VAL A 274 -1.70 6.10 -0.32
CA VAL A 274 -0.83 5.34 0.56
C VAL A 274 -1.20 5.63 2.02
N PHE A 275 -1.70 4.62 2.74
CA PHE A 275 -1.91 4.75 4.19
C PHE A 275 -0.57 4.62 4.94
N SER A 276 0.19 5.71 5.00
CA SER A 276 1.59 5.68 5.45
C SER A 276 1.81 5.76 6.96
N SER A 277 0.76 5.78 7.79
CA SER A 277 0.89 5.93 9.26
C SER A 277 1.73 4.84 9.95
N CYS A 278 1.84 3.66 9.34
CA CYS A 278 2.66 2.56 9.86
C CYS A 278 4.01 2.42 9.12
N MET A 279 4.33 3.30 8.17
CA MET A 279 5.59 3.25 7.43
C MET A 279 6.67 3.97 8.22
N ASN A 280 7.80 3.28 8.43
CA ASN A 280 9.00 3.90 8.97
C ASN A 280 9.66 4.82 7.92
N PRO A 281 10.56 5.75 8.31
CA PRO A 281 11.20 6.67 7.37
C PRO A 281 11.95 6.00 6.22
N GLY A 282 12.60 4.86 6.45
CA GLY A 282 13.31 4.13 5.39
C GLY A 282 12.35 3.55 4.34
N LEU A 283 11.18 3.08 4.76
CA LEU A 283 10.16 2.59 3.85
C LEU A 283 9.51 3.73 3.04
N LEU A 284 9.32 4.91 3.66
CA LEU A 284 8.89 6.14 2.96
C LEU A 284 9.91 6.63 1.93
N GLU A 285 11.20 6.52 2.24
CA GLU A 285 12.28 6.79 1.29
C GLU A 285 12.23 5.83 0.10
N GLN A 286 12.08 4.53 0.35
CA GLN A 286 11.90 3.53 -0.72
C GLN A 286 10.65 3.78 -1.57
N LEU A 287 9.56 4.22 -0.96
CA LEU A 287 8.34 4.62 -1.66
C LEU A 287 8.60 5.85 -2.55
N SER A 288 9.30 6.85 -2.03
CA SER A 288 9.69 8.06 -2.78
C SER A 288 10.59 7.72 -3.97
N ILE A 289 11.54 6.79 -3.78
CA ILE A 289 12.39 6.23 -4.85
C ILE A 289 11.54 5.49 -5.89
N ALA A 290 10.60 4.64 -5.49
CA ALA A 290 9.74 3.91 -6.42
C ALA A 290 8.90 4.87 -7.28
N ILE A 291 8.34 5.91 -6.68
CA ILE A 291 7.59 6.97 -7.35
C ILE A 291 8.52 7.76 -8.29
N GLY A 292 9.67 8.24 -7.80
CA GLY A 292 10.65 8.99 -8.58
C GLY A 292 11.28 8.20 -9.73
N ARG A 293 11.34 6.87 -9.62
CA ARG A 293 11.82 5.99 -10.69
C ARG A 293 10.78 5.80 -11.79
N GLN A 294 9.51 5.62 -11.43
CA GLN A 294 8.49 5.08 -12.33
C GLN A 294 7.38 6.07 -12.71
N CYS A 295 6.85 6.84 -11.77
CA CYS A 295 5.67 7.67 -11.99
C CYS A 295 6.00 8.88 -12.86
N ARG A 296 5.07 9.28 -13.74
CA ARG A 296 5.31 10.37 -14.68
C ARG A 296 5.23 11.72 -13.99
N PRO A 297 5.93 12.76 -14.48
CA PRO A 297 5.65 14.12 -14.08
C PRO A 297 4.15 14.44 -14.22
N GLY A 298 3.57 15.01 -13.16
CA GLY A 298 2.13 15.27 -13.04
C GLY A 298 1.34 14.21 -12.25
N THR A 299 1.89 13.01 -12.01
CA THR A 299 1.22 12.00 -11.15
C THR A 299 1.01 12.57 -9.73
N ILE A 300 -0.20 12.38 -9.18
CA ILE A 300 -0.56 12.81 -7.83
C ILE A 300 -0.37 11.67 -6.84
N ILE A 301 0.21 11.96 -5.67
CA ILE A 301 0.40 10.97 -4.59
C ILE A 301 -0.17 11.52 -3.30
N ILE A 302 -1.08 10.76 -2.70
CA ILE A 302 -1.70 11.07 -1.41
C ILE A 302 -1.08 10.13 -0.37
N THR A 303 -0.46 10.70 0.66
CA THR A 303 0.03 9.95 1.83
C THR A 303 -0.62 10.47 3.11
N THR A 304 -0.57 9.71 4.19
CA THR A 304 -1.17 10.07 5.48
C THR A 304 -0.16 10.00 6.63
N GLU A 305 -0.28 10.92 7.58
CA GLU A 305 0.62 11.18 8.72
C GLU A 305 2.03 11.63 8.36
N PHE A 306 2.65 10.99 7.37
CA PHE A 306 4.01 11.26 6.95
C PHE A 306 4.08 11.64 5.46
N PRO A 307 4.71 12.77 5.11
CA PRO A 307 4.93 13.17 3.72
C PRO A 307 6.04 12.34 3.07
N LEU A 308 6.11 12.39 1.74
CA LEU A 308 7.20 11.80 0.96
C LEU A 308 8.49 12.63 1.09
N PHE A 309 9.62 12.00 0.75
CA PHE A 309 10.86 12.73 0.51
C PHE A 309 10.74 13.47 -0.82
N LEU A 310 10.85 14.80 -0.76
CA LEU A 310 10.57 15.68 -1.90
C LEU A 310 11.68 15.67 -2.97
N THR A 311 12.89 15.29 -2.60
CA THR A 311 14.02 15.18 -3.53
C THR A 311 14.89 14.02 -3.11
N GLY A 312 15.48 13.32 -4.08
CA GLY A 312 16.46 12.28 -3.79
C GLY A 312 17.22 11.85 -5.03
N HIS A 313 18.21 11.00 -4.81
CA HIS A 313 18.95 10.32 -5.84
C HIS A 313 18.60 8.83 -5.80
N ILE A 314 18.47 8.22 -6.97
CA ILE A 314 18.19 6.80 -7.12
C ILE A 314 19.47 6.14 -7.60
N ASP A 315 20.10 5.37 -6.74
CA ASP A 315 21.31 4.63 -7.10
C ASP A 315 21.03 3.57 -8.19
N PRO A 316 22.03 3.26 -9.04
CA PRO A 316 21.97 2.12 -9.93
C PRO A 316 21.70 0.82 -9.16
N LEU A 317 20.87 -0.06 -9.73
CA LEU A 317 20.67 -1.38 -9.15
C LEU A 317 21.89 -2.25 -9.49
N GLU A 318 22.59 -2.76 -8.49
CA GLU A 318 23.83 -3.52 -8.67
C GLU A 318 23.65 -4.72 -9.61
N ASP A 319 22.49 -5.38 -9.53
CA ASP A 319 22.17 -6.57 -10.32
C ASP A 319 21.49 -6.26 -11.67
N ASP A 320 21.19 -4.99 -11.99
CA ASP A 320 20.50 -4.61 -13.22
C ASP A 320 20.79 -3.16 -13.64
N GLU A 321 21.85 -2.99 -14.43
CA GLU A 321 22.25 -1.70 -15.01
C GLU A 321 21.18 -1.11 -15.96
N SER A 322 20.20 -1.91 -16.41
CA SER A 322 19.11 -1.41 -17.26
C SER A 322 18.04 -0.62 -16.48
N MET A 323 18.09 -0.67 -15.14
CA MET A 323 17.19 0.07 -14.28
C MET A 323 17.61 1.55 -14.22
N PRO A 324 16.68 2.50 -14.46
CA PRO A 324 17.00 3.91 -14.37
C PRO A 324 17.50 4.31 -12.98
N SER A 325 18.56 5.10 -12.99
CA SER A 325 19.17 5.79 -11.86
C SER A 325 19.28 7.29 -12.16
N GLY A 326 19.38 8.11 -11.11
CA GLY A 326 19.40 9.56 -11.23
C GLY A 326 18.51 10.28 -10.22
N ASP A 327 18.42 11.59 -10.37
CA ASP A 327 17.67 12.45 -9.45
C ASP A 327 16.16 12.46 -9.75
N TYR A 328 15.37 12.67 -8.70
CA TYR A 328 13.93 12.92 -8.82
C TYR A 328 13.51 14.11 -7.95
N GLU A 329 12.38 14.72 -8.31
CA GLU A 329 11.76 15.82 -7.56
C GLU A 329 10.24 15.60 -7.47
N ILE A 330 9.72 15.71 -6.25
CA ILE A 330 8.31 15.65 -5.88
C ILE A 330 7.99 16.95 -5.16
N GLU A 331 6.90 17.61 -5.56
CA GLU A 331 6.42 18.81 -4.89
C GLU A 331 5.27 18.46 -3.93
N LEU A 332 5.28 19.06 -2.73
CA LEU A 332 4.14 19.03 -1.83
C LEU A 332 3.15 20.13 -2.25
N LEU A 333 1.93 19.74 -2.60
CA LEU A 333 0.89 20.66 -3.05
C LEU A 333 0.02 21.15 -1.90
N GLU A 334 -0.41 20.22 -1.04
CA GLU A 334 -1.38 20.53 0.01
C GLU A 334 -1.18 19.62 1.22
N LYS A 335 -1.52 20.16 2.39
CA LYS A 335 -1.63 19.43 3.65
C LYS A 335 -3.06 19.62 4.15
N ILE A 336 -3.77 18.53 4.39
CA ILE A 336 -5.19 18.54 4.76
C ILE A 336 -5.35 17.72 6.02
N ASP A 337 -5.99 18.28 7.04
CA ASP A 337 -6.37 17.55 8.24
C ASP A 337 -7.85 17.14 8.11
N GLY A 338 -8.18 15.91 8.50
CA GLY A 338 -9.53 15.38 8.41
C GLY A 338 -9.78 14.26 9.41
N TRP A 339 -11.04 13.91 9.63
CA TRP A 339 -11.40 12.89 10.60
C TRP A 339 -10.97 11.50 10.13
N CYS A 340 -10.33 10.74 11.00
CA CYS A 340 -10.00 9.35 10.83
C CYS A 340 -10.22 8.60 12.14
N TRP A 341 -11.39 7.99 12.27
CA TRP A 341 -11.82 7.33 13.50
C TRP A 341 -10.84 6.25 13.98
N LEU A 342 -10.11 5.58 13.08
CA LEU A 342 -9.14 4.54 13.45
C LEU A 342 -7.99 5.11 14.32
N MET A 343 -7.63 6.37 14.08
CA MET A 343 -6.61 7.09 14.85
C MET A 343 -7.17 7.71 16.13
N GLY A 344 -8.47 7.54 16.40
CA GLY A 344 -9.17 8.14 17.53
C GLY A 344 -9.31 9.66 17.42
N GLY A 345 -9.36 10.21 16.20
CA GLY A 345 -9.50 11.65 15.99
C GLY A 345 -9.15 12.12 14.58
N GLU A 346 -8.36 13.17 14.49
CA GLU A 346 -7.90 13.73 13.21
C GLU A 346 -6.68 12.97 12.67
N SER A 347 -6.61 12.81 11.36
CA SER A 347 -5.45 12.36 10.61
C SER A 347 -5.05 13.45 9.62
N THR A 348 -3.76 13.58 9.37
CA THR A 348 -3.23 14.49 8.37
C THR A 348 -2.96 13.75 7.08
N ALA A 349 -3.42 14.27 5.95
CA ALA A 349 -3.02 13.83 4.62
C ALA A 349 -2.14 14.87 3.92
N TYR A 350 -1.29 14.39 3.02
CA TYR A 350 -0.37 15.18 2.20
C TYR A 350 -0.59 14.83 0.74
N ILE A 351 -0.90 15.84 -0.07
CA ILE A 351 -1.05 15.70 -1.53
C ILE A 351 0.22 16.19 -2.18
N HIS A 352 0.85 15.31 -2.97
CA HIS A 352 2.08 15.57 -3.69
C HIS A 352 1.86 15.49 -5.20
N ARG A 353 2.76 16.09 -5.97
CA ARG A 353 2.87 15.89 -7.41
C ARG A 353 4.29 15.53 -7.79
N VAL A 354 4.45 14.56 -8.67
CA VAL A 354 5.75 14.26 -9.28
C VAL A 354 6.12 15.41 -10.21
N LYS A 355 7.24 16.10 -9.95
CA LYS A 355 7.71 17.22 -10.76
C LYS A 355 8.74 16.77 -11.80
N SER A 356 9.71 15.96 -11.39
CA SER A 356 10.65 15.29 -12.28
C SER A 356 10.93 13.86 -11.82
N SER A 357 11.09 12.94 -12.77
CA SER A 357 11.26 11.52 -12.51
C SER A 357 11.98 10.83 -13.66
N LEU A 358 12.35 9.56 -13.44
CA LEU A 358 13.00 8.71 -14.44
C LEU A 358 12.00 7.91 -15.29
N SER A 359 10.70 8.25 -15.26
CA SER A 359 9.64 7.47 -15.91
C SER A 359 9.87 7.27 -17.42
N ASN A 360 10.42 8.29 -18.08
CA ASN A 360 10.71 8.25 -19.52
C ASN A 360 11.84 7.25 -19.85
N LEU A 361 12.78 7.06 -18.93
CA LEU A 361 13.88 6.11 -19.06
C LEU A 361 13.44 4.68 -18.67
N TYR A 362 12.43 4.55 -17.81
CA TYR A 362 11.91 3.26 -17.36
C TYR A 362 11.33 2.44 -18.52
N GLY A 363 10.66 3.07 -19.48
CA GLY A 363 10.33 2.43 -20.76
C GLY A 363 9.22 1.37 -20.73
N GLY A 364 8.39 1.34 -19.68
CA GLY A 364 7.27 0.40 -19.52
C GLY A 364 7.55 -0.77 -18.57
N PRO A 365 6.65 -1.76 -18.46
CA PRO A 365 6.85 -2.91 -17.56
C PRO A 365 8.16 -3.64 -17.84
N LYS A 366 8.90 -3.98 -16.79
CA LYS A 366 10.16 -4.74 -16.85
C LYS A 366 10.01 -6.05 -16.11
N GLU A 367 10.64 -7.09 -16.63
CA GLU A 367 10.80 -8.36 -15.93
C GLU A 367 12.14 -8.39 -15.22
N ARG A 368 12.19 -9.02 -14.04
CA ARG A 368 13.46 -9.24 -13.36
C ARG A 368 14.37 -10.09 -14.27
N PRO A 369 15.62 -9.68 -14.53
CA PRO A 369 16.56 -10.51 -15.25
C PRO A 369 16.62 -11.90 -14.63
N ARG A 370 16.51 -12.93 -15.47
CA ARG A 370 16.75 -14.30 -15.03
C ARG A 370 18.26 -14.45 -14.87
N LEU A 371 18.68 -14.79 -13.67
CA LEU A 371 20.06 -15.17 -13.41
C LEU A 371 20.39 -16.43 -14.21
N SER A 372 21.63 -16.54 -14.66
CA SER A 372 22.13 -17.83 -15.17
C SER A 372 22.14 -18.86 -14.04
N LEU A 373 22.10 -20.16 -14.39
CA LEU A 373 22.17 -21.23 -13.39
C LEU A 373 23.45 -21.13 -12.55
N GLU A 374 24.55 -20.70 -13.17
CA GLU A 374 25.83 -20.46 -12.52
C GLU A 374 25.75 -19.32 -11.50
N GLU A 375 25.08 -18.20 -11.83
CA GLU A 375 24.88 -17.07 -10.91
C GLU A 375 23.91 -17.43 -9.78
N GLU A 376 22.82 -18.14 -10.07
CA GLU A 376 21.91 -18.65 -9.03
C GLU A 376 22.65 -19.58 -8.07
N ALA A 377 23.45 -20.50 -8.59
CA ALA A 377 24.27 -21.41 -7.78
C ALA A 377 25.28 -20.63 -6.93
N TYR A 378 25.95 -19.63 -7.51
CA TYR A 378 26.92 -18.80 -6.80
C TYR A 378 26.28 -17.98 -5.68
N GLN A 379 25.15 -17.32 -5.93
CA GLN A 379 24.40 -16.58 -4.89
C GLN A 379 23.96 -17.51 -3.76
N LEU A 380 23.52 -18.71 -4.11
CA LEU A 380 23.09 -19.70 -3.12
C LEU A 380 24.25 -20.17 -2.24
N VAL A 381 25.44 -20.40 -2.82
CA VAL A 381 26.67 -20.71 -2.05
C VAL A 381 27.03 -19.55 -1.12
N GLN A 382 27.00 -18.31 -1.61
CA GLN A 382 27.27 -17.15 -0.75
C GLN A 382 26.29 -17.03 0.42
N LEU A 383 25.00 -17.30 0.20
CA LEU A 383 24.01 -17.30 1.28
C LEU A 383 24.23 -18.44 2.28
N MET A 384 24.73 -19.60 1.83
CA MET A 384 25.12 -20.72 2.71
C MET A 384 26.35 -20.37 3.56
N GLU A 385 27.34 -19.68 2.96
CA GLU A 385 28.58 -19.29 3.64
C GLU A 385 28.36 -18.09 4.60
N GLY A 386 27.46 -17.17 4.27
CA GLY A 386 27.20 -15.94 5.03
C GLY A 386 26.26 -16.07 6.23
N GLU A 387 26.00 -17.29 6.74
CA GLU A 387 25.02 -17.60 7.81
C GLU A 387 23.55 -17.22 7.51
N GLY A 388 23.24 -16.66 6.32
CA GLY A 388 21.90 -16.21 5.93
C GLY A 388 20.91 -17.37 5.71
N LEU A 389 21.41 -18.54 5.32
CA LEU A 389 20.65 -19.79 5.29
C LEU A 389 20.74 -20.49 6.65
N THR A 390 19.95 -20.01 7.62
CA THR A 390 19.93 -20.53 9.00
C THR A 390 19.50 -21.99 9.12
N ASP A 391 18.99 -22.60 8.05
CA ASP A 391 18.64 -24.01 8.00
C ASP A 391 19.30 -24.74 6.81
N THR A 392 20.63 -24.71 6.79
CA THR A 392 21.47 -25.51 5.89
C THR A 392 21.08 -26.98 5.89
N LYS A 393 20.55 -27.53 6.99
CA LYS A 393 20.11 -28.94 7.05
C LYS A 393 18.85 -29.19 6.23
N VAL A 394 17.84 -28.33 6.31
CA VAL A 394 16.61 -28.46 5.51
C VAL A 394 16.91 -28.21 4.04
N PHE A 395 17.76 -27.23 3.73
CA PHE A 395 18.23 -27.01 2.37
C PHE A 395 18.97 -28.23 1.80
N MET A 396 20.00 -28.72 2.51
CA MET A 396 20.76 -29.89 2.07
C MET A 396 19.86 -31.12 1.92
N ARG A 397 18.87 -31.30 2.81
CA ARG A 397 17.87 -32.37 2.67
C ARG A 397 17.01 -32.22 1.41
N ASN A 398 16.60 -31.00 1.05
CA ASN A 398 15.83 -30.75 -0.17
C ASN A 398 16.67 -30.96 -1.43
N VAL A 399 17.94 -30.53 -1.42
CA VAL A 399 18.89 -30.81 -2.50
C VAL A 399 19.11 -32.31 -2.63
N LEU A 400 19.38 -33.01 -1.52
CA LEU A 400 19.60 -34.45 -1.51
C LEU A 400 18.36 -35.20 -2.02
N ASN A 401 17.16 -34.78 -1.59
CA ASN A 401 15.91 -35.36 -2.10
C ASN A 401 15.75 -35.11 -3.59
N ASN A 402 15.97 -33.87 -4.07
CA ASN A 402 15.89 -33.57 -5.50
C ASN A 402 16.92 -34.37 -6.32
N MET A 403 18.12 -34.54 -5.77
CA MET A 403 19.17 -35.37 -6.34
C MET A 403 18.70 -36.84 -6.43
N ILE A 404 18.16 -37.40 -5.35
CA ILE A 404 17.66 -38.77 -5.33
C ILE A 404 16.47 -38.99 -6.29
N PHE A 405 15.57 -38.01 -6.43
CA PHE A 405 14.34 -38.16 -7.23
C PHE A 405 14.47 -37.78 -8.71
N ASN A 406 15.55 -37.12 -9.12
CA ASN A 406 15.77 -36.73 -10.52
C ASN A 406 16.96 -37.45 -11.19
N ASP A 407 17.32 -38.64 -10.70
CA ASP A 407 18.42 -39.48 -11.22
C ASP A 407 19.73 -38.70 -11.38
N VAL A 408 20.42 -38.45 -10.27
CA VAL A 408 21.78 -37.88 -10.30
C VAL A 408 22.68 -38.75 -11.17
N PRO A 409 23.39 -38.15 -12.15
CA PRO A 409 24.37 -38.87 -12.95
C PRO A 409 25.40 -39.58 -12.04
N PRO A 410 25.75 -40.85 -12.31
CA PRO A 410 26.59 -41.66 -11.43
C PRO A 410 27.91 -41.00 -11.02
N GLU A 411 28.44 -40.11 -11.84
CA GLU A 411 29.66 -39.33 -11.59
C GLU A 411 29.59 -38.35 -10.41
N PHE A 412 28.40 -38.02 -9.90
CA PHE A 412 28.22 -37.16 -8.73
C PHE A 412 27.84 -37.92 -7.45
N LEU A 413 27.73 -39.24 -7.52
CA LEU A 413 27.60 -40.06 -6.32
C LEU A 413 28.98 -40.18 -5.67
N PRO A 414 29.13 -39.90 -4.36
CA PRO A 414 30.38 -40.18 -3.68
C PRO A 414 30.70 -41.67 -3.84
N GLU A 415 31.95 -41.99 -4.22
CA GLU A 415 32.44 -43.36 -4.16
C GLU A 415 32.25 -43.82 -2.71
N LEU A 416 31.28 -44.71 -2.49
CA LEU A 416 31.13 -45.35 -1.20
C LEU A 416 32.37 -46.22 -1.04
N ASP A 417 33.26 -45.84 -0.12
CA ASP A 417 34.36 -46.71 0.30
C ASP A 417 33.73 -48.04 0.73
N ASP A 418 34.04 -49.11 -0.01
CA ASP A 418 33.51 -50.47 0.18
C ASP A 418 33.82 -51.05 1.59
N ASP A 419 34.55 -50.31 2.43
CA ASP A 419 35.00 -50.71 3.76
C ASP A 419 34.02 -50.35 4.91
N GLU A 420 32.89 -49.66 4.64
CA GLU A 420 31.86 -49.32 5.67
C GLU A 420 30.47 -49.98 5.45
N ALA A 421 30.40 -51.12 4.75
CA ALA A 421 29.17 -51.92 4.60
C ALA A 421 28.99 -53.04 5.65
#